data_AF-A0A7W2TYS8-F1
#
_entry.id   AF-A0A7W2TYS8-F1
#
_cell.length_a   1.000
_cell.length_b   1.000
_cell.length_c   1.000
_cell.angle_alpha   90.00
_cell.angle_beta   90.00
_cell.angle_gamma   90.00
#
_symmetry.space_group_name_H-M   'P 1'
#
loop_
_entity.id
_entity.type
_entity.pdbx_description
1 polymer ?
#
loop_
_entity_poly.entity_id
_entity_poly.type
_entity_poly.pdbx_seq_one_letter_code
_entity_poly.pdbx_strand_id
1 'polypeptide(L)'
;MQKIIIFSLLTMSLLFSMTVTAGKKHCKGYRSKLDNVQTQQRQSNSNKRSQSLAVKESKARNTWWQCETGKLKPKTKKKKQKKVAKQRRKKTLKSTTVRAEQKPYKAIKPLIPFASDHPVVVRSKYQVEKLQAWLSFYKPAKMCARPKSTQQFAACVEDKRRQQIEFDNYY
;
A
#
# COMPACT_ATOMS: atom_id res chain seq x y z
N MET A 1 27.68 49.07 -19.13
CA MET A 1 26.71 48.53 -18.13
C MET A 1 26.15 47.16 -18.53
N GLN A 2 25.49 47.01 -19.68
CA GLN A 2 24.89 45.71 -20.10
C GLN A 2 25.90 44.54 -20.16
N LYS A 3 27.11 44.75 -20.69
CA LYS A 3 28.14 43.70 -20.77
C LYS A 3 28.61 43.20 -19.39
N ILE A 4 28.63 44.08 -18.39
CA ILE A 4 29.02 43.75 -17.01
C ILE A 4 27.91 42.96 -16.32
N ILE A 5 26.65 43.34 -16.55
CA ILE A 5 25.47 42.63 -16.02
C ILE A 5 25.38 41.22 -16.61
N ILE A 6 25.61 41.07 -17.92
CA ILE A 6 25.62 39.75 -18.58
C ILE A 6 26.74 38.88 -18.03
N PHE A 7 27.95 39.44 -17.84
CA PHE A 7 29.09 38.69 -17.30
C PHE A 7 28.86 38.28 -15.82
N SER A 8 28.23 39.15 -15.03
CA SER A 8 27.82 38.86 -13.65
C SER A 8 26.77 37.74 -13.56
N LEU A 9 25.79 37.73 -14.47
CA LEU A 9 24.76 36.68 -14.51
C LEU A 9 25.34 35.33 -14.95
N LEU A 10 26.27 35.35 -15.91
CA LEU A 10 26.94 34.15 -16.40
C LEU A 10 27.81 33.50 -15.30
N THR A 11 28.57 34.32 -14.57
CA THR A 11 29.44 33.86 -13.48
C THR A 11 28.66 33.32 -12.29
N MET A 12 27.53 33.93 -11.93
CA MET A 12 26.63 33.39 -10.89
C MET A 12 26.04 32.04 -11.29
N SER A 13 25.62 31.87 -12.55
CA SER A 13 25.09 30.58 -13.05
C SER A 13 26.12 29.44 -12.97
N LEU A 14 27.41 29.72 -13.22
CA LEU A 14 28.48 28.73 -13.10
C LEU A 14 28.80 28.33 -11.65
N LEU A 15 28.47 29.14 -10.65
CA LEU A 15 28.75 28.82 -9.24
C LEU A 15 27.66 27.91 -8.63
N PHE A 16 26.45 27.85 -9.20
CA PHE A 16 25.37 26.99 -8.73
C PHE A 16 25.43 25.54 -9.22
N SER A 17 26.35 25.18 -10.12
CA SER A 17 26.43 23.84 -10.72
C SER A 17 27.26 22.82 -9.93
N MET A 18 27.86 23.20 -8.80
CA MET A 18 28.54 22.26 -7.90
C MET A 18 27.52 21.50 -7.04
N THR A 19 26.82 20.54 -7.64
CA THR A 19 26.10 19.53 -6.87
C THR A 19 27.11 18.62 -6.16
N VAL A 20 27.06 18.61 -4.82
CA VAL A 20 27.86 17.71 -3.98
C VAL A 20 27.44 16.28 -4.27
N THR A 21 28.07 15.65 -5.27
CA THR A 21 27.90 14.23 -5.60
C THR A 21 29.09 13.43 -5.06
N ALA A 22 29.46 13.65 -3.80
CA ALA A 22 30.40 12.80 -3.09
C ALA A 22 29.66 11.61 -2.41
N GLY A 23 28.77 10.94 -3.16
CA GLY A 23 28.24 9.65 -2.75
C GLY A 23 29.38 8.63 -2.83
N LYS A 24 29.80 8.10 -1.69
CA LYS A 24 30.97 7.21 -1.62
C LYS A 24 30.77 6.06 -2.61
N LYS A 25 31.70 5.85 -3.56
CA LYS A 25 31.56 4.86 -4.66
C LYS A 25 31.11 3.47 -4.19
N HIS A 26 31.45 3.08 -2.96
CA HIS A 26 31.03 1.81 -2.35
C HIS A 26 29.54 1.71 -2.00
N CYS A 27 28.81 2.83 -1.88
CA CYS A 27 27.37 2.86 -1.61
C CYS A 27 26.50 2.70 -2.87
N LYS A 28 27.10 2.79 -4.07
CA LYS A 28 26.41 2.67 -5.36
C LYS A 28 25.62 1.37 -5.49
N GLY A 29 26.13 0.26 -4.95
CA GLY A 29 25.41 -1.03 -4.95
C GLY A 29 24.14 -1.04 -4.08
N TYR A 30 24.12 -0.28 -2.98
CA TYR A 30 22.90 -0.13 -2.17
C TYR A 30 21.89 0.80 -2.85
N ARG A 31 22.38 1.83 -3.54
CA ARG A 31 21.56 2.75 -4.34
C ARG A 31 20.86 2.01 -5.47
N SER A 32 21.59 1.22 -6.26
CA SER A 32 21.01 0.46 -7.38
C SER A 32 19.98 -0.57 -6.92
N LYS A 33 20.17 -1.17 -5.73
CA LYS A 33 19.17 -2.04 -5.12
C LYS A 33 17.89 -1.29 -4.75
N LEU A 34 18.00 -0.08 -4.20
CA LEU A 34 16.85 0.77 -3.92
C LEU A 34 16.11 1.12 -5.22
N ASP A 35 16.84 1.53 -6.26
CA ASP A 35 16.26 1.85 -7.58
C ASP A 35 15.51 0.66 -8.16
N ASN A 36 16.08 -0.55 -8.10
CA ASN A 36 15.43 -1.75 -8.60
C ASN A 36 14.07 -2.00 -7.91
N VAL A 37 14.02 -1.87 -6.58
CA VAL A 37 12.76 -2.04 -5.83
C VAL A 37 11.75 -0.94 -6.20
N GLN A 38 12.19 0.29 -6.41
CA GLN A 38 11.33 1.39 -6.84
C GLN A 38 10.78 1.18 -8.26
N THR A 39 11.62 0.71 -9.20
CA THR A 39 11.16 0.33 -10.54
C THR A 39 10.13 -0.78 -10.48
N GLN A 40 10.31 -1.79 -9.62
CA GLN A 40 9.30 -2.83 -9.41
C GLN A 40 7.99 -2.30 -8.83
N GLN A 41 8.02 -1.29 -7.98
CA GLN A 41 6.80 -0.67 -7.45
C GLN A 41 6.00 0.11 -8.50
N ARG A 42 6.69 0.71 -9.49
CA ARG A 42 6.04 1.45 -10.59
C ARG A 42 5.28 0.54 -11.57
N GLN A 43 5.53 -0.76 -11.53
CA GLN A 43 4.80 -1.75 -12.33
C GLN A 43 3.47 -2.11 -11.68
N SER A 44 2.51 -2.58 -12.48
CA SER A 44 1.24 -3.12 -11.95
C SER A 44 1.52 -4.35 -11.08
N ASN A 45 1.12 -4.27 -9.81
CA ASN A 45 1.32 -5.31 -8.81
C ASN A 45 0.00 -5.61 -8.08
N SER A 46 -0.17 -6.85 -7.63
CA SER A 46 -1.22 -7.17 -6.67
C SER A 46 -0.97 -6.47 -5.33
N ASN A 47 -2.03 -6.17 -4.56
CA ASN A 47 -1.91 -5.47 -3.27
C ASN A 47 -0.89 -6.16 -2.33
N LYS A 48 -0.94 -7.49 -2.21
CA LYS A 48 0.01 -8.27 -1.41
C LYS A 48 1.46 -8.09 -1.88
N ARG A 49 1.69 -8.01 -3.20
CA ARG A 49 3.02 -7.78 -3.77
C ARG A 49 3.49 -6.35 -3.52
N SER A 50 2.62 -5.35 -3.67
CA SER A 50 2.93 -3.95 -3.37
C SER A 50 3.33 -3.76 -1.91
N GLN A 51 2.61 -4.36 -0.96
CA GLN A 51 2.97 -4.35 0.46
C GLN A 51 4.35 -4.99 0.72
N SER A 52 4.62 -6.13 0.09
CA SER A 52 5.94 -6.77 0.18
C SER A 52 7.06 -5.89 -0.37
N LEU A 53 6.82 -5.20 -1.49
CA LEU A 53 7.78 -4.28 -2.09
C LEU A 53 8.02 -3.05 -1.23
N ALA A 54 7.00 -2.51 -0.56
CA ALA A 54 7.14 -1.38 0.36
C ALA A 54 8.08 -1.71 1.53
N VAL A 55 7.95 -2.91 2.12
CA VAL A 55 8.85 -3.38 3.18
C VAL A 55 10.28 -3.55 2.66
N LYS A 56 10.45 -4.09 1.44
CA LYS A 56 11.76 -4.24 0.81
C LYS A 56 12.41 -2.89 0.52
N GLU A 57 11.63 -1.91 0.07
CA GLU A 57 12.10 -0.57 -0.25
C GLU A 57 12.58 0.14 1.02
N SER A 58 11.77 0.15 2.09
CA SER A 58 12.14 0.74 3.38
C SER A 58 13.48 0.17 3.89
N LYS A 59 13.66 -1.15 3.79
CA LYS A 59 14.92 -1.80 4.17
C LYS A 59 16.10 -1.41 3.27
N ALA A 60 15.90 -1.37 1.95
CA ALA A 60 16.93 -0.96 1.00
C ALA A 60 17.34 0.50 1.21
N ARG A 61 16.36 1.39 1.42
CA ARG A 61 16.54 2.81 1.70
C ARG A 61 17.32 3.03 2.98
N ASN A 62 16.94 2.37 4.08
CA ASN A 62 17.67 2.46 5.35
C ASN A 62 19.12 1.97 5.18
N THR A 63 19.33 0.86 4.47
CA THR A 63 20.69 0.33 4.23
C THR A 63 21.55 1.30 3.41
N TRP A 64 20.99 1.88 2.33
CA TRP A 64 21.68 2.88 1.52
C TRP A 64 21.99 4.14 2.35
N TRP A 65 21.02 4.63 3.13
CA TRP A 65 21.21 5.80 4.00
C TRP A 65 22.27 5.57 5.08
N GLN A 66 22.30 4.39 5.68
CA GLN A 66 23.36 3.99 6.62
C GLN A 66 24.73 3.94 5.95
N CYS A 67 24.80 3.54 4.69
CA CYS A 67 26.04 3.55 3.92
C CYS A 67 26.54 4.98 3.69
N GLU A 68 25.66 5.87 3.20
CA GLU A 68 26.00 7.28 2.96
C GLU A 68 26.48 7.97 4.25
N THR A 69 25.74 7.79 5.34
CA THR A 69 26.07 8.36 6.66
C THR A 69 27.24 7.68 7.37
N GLY A 70 27.82 6.61 6.80
CA GLY A 70 28.92 5.85 7.42
C GLY A 70 28.53 5.02 8.64
N LYS A 71 27.23 4.89 8.94
CA LYS A 71 26.67 4.11 10.07
C LYS A 71 26.39 2.65 9.72
N LEU A 72 26.85 2.19 8.56
CA LEU A 72 26.61 0.84 8.10
C LEU A 72 27.38 -0.17 8.95
N LYS A 73 26.67 -0.98 9.73
CA LYS A 73 27.29 -2.02 10.55
C LYS A 73 28.04 -3.01 9.64
N PRO A 74 29.30 -3.35 9.96
CA PRO A 74 30.03 -4.35 9.19
C PRO A 74 29.26 -5.67 9.20
N LYS A 75 29.18 -6.31 8.03
CA LYS A 75 28.53 -7.63 7.93
C LYS A 75 29.35 -8.61 8.76
N THR A 76 28.88 -8.92 9.96
CA THR A 76 29.38 -10.09 10.71
C THR A 76 29.24 -11.30 9.81
N LYS A 77 30.34 -11.98 9.50
CA LYS A 77 30.36 -13.23 8.73
C LYS A 77 29.36 -14.18 9.40
N LYS A 78 28.19 -14.38 8.78
CA LYS A 78 27.21 -15.33 9.30
C LYS A 78 27.88 -16.69 9.30
N LYS A 79 28.10 -17.26 10.50
CA LYS A 79 28.43 -18.69 10.64
C LYS A 79 27.42 -19.45 9.77
N LYS A 80 27.90 -20.26 8.82
CA LYS A 80 27.07 -21.19 8.06
C LYS A 80 26.34 -22.06 9.09
N GLN A 81 25.10 -21.74 9.42
CA GLN A 81 24.26 -22.67 10.14
C GLN A 81 24.08 -23.86 9.20
N LYS A 82 24.64 -25.02 9.59
CA LYS A 82 24.38 -26.30 8.92
C LYS A 82 22.86 -26.41 8.78
N LYS A 83 22.37 -26.52 7.54
CA LYS A 83 20.98 -26.91 7.29
C LYS A 83 20.82 -28.29 7.89
N VAL A 84 20.29 -28.37 9.11
CA VAL A 84 19.83 -29.65 9.64
C VAL A 84 18.67 -30.07 8.74
N ALA A 85 18.85 -31.18 8.04
CA ALA A 85 17.83 -31.75 7.17
C ALA A 85 16.54 -31.90 7.99
N LYS A 86 15.48 -31.25 7.54
CA LYS A 86 14.16 -31.28 8.18
C LYS A 86 13.59 -32.68 7.95
N GLN A 87 13.99 -33.66 8.76
CA GLN A 87 13.32 -34.95 8.79
C GLN A 87 11.86 -34.71 9.17
N ARG A 88 10.95 -35.00 8.23
CA ARG A 88 9.51 -35.06 8.48
C ARG A 88 9.25 -36.24 9.43
N ARG A 89 9.44 -36.05 10.74
CA ARG A 89 8.87 -36.95 11.74
C ARG A 89 7.36 -36.70 11.76
N LYS A 90 6.59 -37.63 11.21
CA LYS A 90 5.15 -37.75 11.53
C LYS A 90 5.08 -37.98 13.05
N LYS A 91 4.73 -36.94 13.82
CA LYS A 91 4.40 -37.11 15.23
C LYS A 91 3.01 -37.71 15.29
N THR A 92 2.93 -39.00 15.60
CA THR A 92 1.73 -39.62 16.14
C THR A 92 1.42 -38.94 17.47
N LEU A 93 0.23 -38.37 17.56
CA LEU A 93 -0.27 -37.64 18.72
C LEU A 93 -0.62 -38.66 19.81
N LYS A 94 0.30 -38.92 20.75
CA LYS A 94 -0.05 -39.63 21.98
C LYS A 94 -0.66 -38.63 22.95
N SER A 95 -1.96 -38.78 23.20
CA SER A 95 -2.72 -38.04 24.20
C SER A 95 -2.04 -38.20 25.56
N THR A 96 -1.48 -37.11 26.08
CA THR A 96 -1.07 -36.99 27.47
C THR A 96 -1.94 -35.89 28.06
N THR A 97 -2.89 -36.30 28.89
CA THR A 97 -3.76 -35.44 29.68
C THR A 97 -2.92 -34.72 30.73
N VAL A 98 -2.35 -33.58 30.36
CA VAL A 98 -1.80 -32.63 31.32
C VAL A 98 -2.96 -31.80 31.85
N ARG A 99 -3.31 -31.99 33.13
CA ARG A 99 -4.22 -31.09 33.86
C ARG A 99 -3.56 -29.70 33.89
N ALA A 100 -4.00 -28.81 33.01
CA ALA A 100 -3.63 -27.42 33.03
C ALA A 100 -4.42 -26.71 34.13
N GLU A 101 -3.72 -26.11 35.09
CA GLU A 101 -4.32 -25.17 36.04
C GLU A 101 -4.93 -24.00 35.23
N GLN A 102 -6.25 -23.89 35.33
CA GLN A 102 -7.02 -22.87 34.64
C GLN A 102 -6.80 -21.51 35.33
N LYS A 103 -5.89 -20.70 34.80
CA LYS A 103 -5.89 -19.26 35.10
C LYS A 103 -7.18 -18.64 34.53
N PRO A 104 -7.88 -17.76 35.26
CA PRO A 104 -9.12 -17.17 34.78
C PRO A 104 -8.87 -16.39 33.48
N TYR A 105 -9.49 -16.85 32.41
CA TYR A 105 -9.48 -16.20 31.10
C TYR A 105 -10.13 -14.83 31.24
N LYS A 106 -9.33 -13.76 31.22
CA LYS A 106 -9.89 -12.42 31.00
C LYS A 106 -10.53 -12.43 29.62
N ALA A 107 -11.86 -12.26 29.59
CA ALA A 107 -12.63 -12.19 28.36
C ALA A 107 -11.99 -11.17 27.41
N ILE A 108 -11.45 -11.67 26.30
CA ILE A 108 -10.97 -10.82 25.23
C ILE A 108 -12.21 -10.15 24.64
N LYS A 109 -12.40 -8.86 24.93
CA LYS A 109 -13.47 -8.08 24.31
C LYS A 109 -13.29 -8.18 22.78
N PRO A 110 -14.34 -8.56 22.02
CA PRO A 110 -14.22 -8.62 20.58
C PRO A 110 -13.81 -7.26 20.06
N LEU A 111 -12.67 -7.18 19.36
CA LEU A 111 -12.29 -5.98 18.62
C LEU A 111 -13.28 -5.85 17.46
N ILE A 112 -14.36 -5.10 17.67
CA ILE A 112 -15.28 -4.69 16.61
C ILE A 112 -14.50 -3.65 15.78
N PRO A 113 -14.16 -3.90 14.51
CA PRO A 113 -13.21 -3.06 13.77
C PRO A 113 -13.65 -1.61 13.51
N PHE A 114 -14.87 -1.24 13.91
CA PHE A 114 -15.50 0.06 13.65
C PHE A 114 -16.37 0.56 14.81
N ALA A 115 -15.95 0.36 16.06
CA ALA A 115 -16.57 1.03 17.20
C ALA A 115 -16.11 2.51 17.25
N SER A 116 -16.68 3.36 16.42
CA SER A 116 -16.51 4.81 16.52
C SER A 116 -17.81 5.45 17.01
N ASP A 117 -17.72 6.38 17.95
CA ASP A 117 -18.87 7.17 18.43
C ASP A 117 -19.38 8.19 17.39
N HIS A 118 -18.74 8.25 16.22
CA HIS A 118 -19.17 9.10 15.12
C HIS A 118 -20.40 8.48 14.43
N PRO A 119 -21.44 9.28 14.13
CA PRO A 119 -22.58 8.81 13.39
C PRO A 119 -22.14 8.33 12.00
N VAL A 120 -22.67 7.19 11.54
CA VAL A 120 -22.46 6.69 10.19
C VAL A 120 -23.17 7.62 9.21
N VAL A 121 -22.44 8.60 8.67
CA VAL A 121 -22.99 9.53 7.68
C VAL A 121 -23.01 8.86 6.30
N VAL A 122 -24.16 8.32 5.91
CA VAL A 122 -24.38 7.84 4.54
C VAL A 122 -24.62 9.05 3.64
N ARG A 123 -23.61 9.43 2.83
CA ARG A 123 -23.72 10.51 1.84
C ARG A 123 -24.35 9.96 0.55
N SER A 124 -25.66 10.06 0.41
CA SER A 124 -26.41 9.75 -0.81
C SER A 124 -26.70 11.01 -1.63
N LYS A 125 -26.90 10.86 -2.96
CA LYS A 125 -27.29 11.97 -3.85
C LYS A 125 -28.65 12.57 -3.46
N TYR A 126 -29.59 11.72 -3.06
CA TYR A 126 -30.93 12.11 -2.60
C TYR A 126 -31.04 11.91 -1.09
N GLN A 127 -31.84 12.75 -0.43
CA GLN A 127 -32.10 12.68 1.02
C GLN A 127 -33.51 12.17 1.28
N VAL A 128 -33.67 11.45 2.40
CA VAL A 128 -34.96 11.05 3.03
C VAL A 128 -35.96 10.46 2.01
N GLU A 129 -37.04 11.18 1.70
CA GLU A 129 -38.16 10.70 0.89
C GLU A 129 -37.78 10.50 -0.57
N LYS A 130 -37.02 11.44 -1.16
CA LYS A 130 -36.52 11.30 -2.53
C LYS A 130 -35.58 10.11 -2.66
N LEU A 131 -34.86 9.74 -1.60
CA LEU A 131 -34.05 8.52 -1.57
C LEU A 131 -34.94 7.27 -1.57
N GLN A 132 -36.00 7.24 -0.76
CA GLN A 132 -36.92 6.10 -0.71
C GLN A 132 -37.66 5.92 -2.04
N ALA A 133 -38.11 7.02 -2.65
CA ALA A 133 -38.68 7.03 -3.99
C ALA A 133 -37.67 6.54 -5.04
N TRP A 134 -36.42 7.03 -5.01
CA TRP A 134 -35.35 6.56 -5.88
C TRP A 134 -35.10 5.05 -5.72
N LEU A 135 -35.10 4.52 -4.49
CA LEU A 135 -34.93 3.08 -4.23
C LEU A 135 -36.08 2.24 -4.78
N SER A 136 -37.31 2.76 -4.80
CA SER A 136 -38.45 2.09 -5.41
C SER A 136 -38.44 2.17 -6.95
N PHE A 137 -37.94 3.28 -7.50
CA PHE A 137 -37.85 3.52 -8.94
C PHE A 137 -36.71 2.72 -9.59
N TYR A 138 -35.54 2.72 -8.96
CA TYR A 138 -34.33 2.13 -9.51
C TYR A 138 -34.40 0.60 -9.56
N LYS A 139 -34.38 0.04 -10.77
CA LYS A 139 -34.44 -1.40 -11.00
C LYS A 139 -33.18 -1.88 -11.72
N PRO A 140 -32.14 -2.32 -10.98
CA PRO A 140 -30.94 -2.86 -11.59
C PRO A 140 -31.18 -4.28 -12.13
N ALA A 141 -30.60 -4.59 -13.28
CA ALA A 141 -30.51 -5.96 -13.76
C ALA A 141 -29.71 -6.83 -12.77
N LYS A 142 -30.04 -8.13 -12.64
CA LYS A 142 -29.36 -9.06 -11.70
C LYS A 142 -27.84 -9.11 -11.90
N MET A 143 -27.36 -8.91 -13.13
CA MET A 143 -25.93 -8.85 -13.45
C MET A 143 -25.20 -7.64 -12.82
N CYS A 144 -25.92 -6.56 -12.52
CA CYS A 144 -25.35 -5.34 -11.93
C CYS A 144 -25.09 -5.47 -10.44
N ALA A 145 -25.70 -6.46 -9.77
CA ALA A 145 -25.35 -6.79 -8.37
C ALA A 145 -23.92 -7.35 -8.27
N ARG A 146 -23.46 -8.09 -9.30
CA ARG A 146 -22.11 -8.65 -9.35
C ARG A 146 -21.62 -8.78 -10.81
N PRO A 147 -21.16 -7.68 -11.42
CA PRO A 147 -20.67 -7.71 -12.80
C PRO A 147 -19.42 -8.57 -12.91
N LYS A 148 -19.35 -9.43 -13.94
CA LYS A 148 -18.23 -10.36 -14.16
C LYS A 148 -17.11 -9.77 -15.00
N SER A 149 -17.39 -8.67 -15.73
CA SER A 149 -16.42 -7.98 -16.58
C SER A 149 -16.53 -6.46 -16.43
N THR A 150 -15.46 -5.76 -16.81
CA THR A 150 -15.43 -4.29 -16.85
C THR A 150 -16.49 -3.73 -17.80
N GLN A 151 -16.76 -4.41 -18.91
CA GLN A 151 -17.79 -4.00 -19.86
C GLN A 151 -19.20 -4.09 -19.27
N GLN A 152 -19.49 -5.17 -18.54
CA GLN A 152 -20.77 -5.30 -17.82
C GLN A 152 -20.91 -4.25 -16.73
N PHE A 153 -19.82 -3.98 -16.01
CA PHE A 153 -19.80 -2.91 -15.02
C PHE A 153 -20.09 -1.54 -15.66
N ALA A 154 -19.44 -1.21 -16.77
CA ALA A 154 -19.67 0.04 -17.49
C ALA A 154 -21.13 0.17 -17.94
N ALA A 155 -21.70 -0.89 -18.53
CA ALA A 155 -23.10 -0.92 -18.93
C ALA A 155 -24.05 -0.65 -17.74
N CYS A 156 -23.81 -1.27 -16.58
CA CYS A 156 -24.61 -1.05 -15.37
C CYS A 156 -24.50 0.38 -14.82
N VAL A 157 -23.32 1.00 -14.94
CA VAL A 157 -23.11 2.40 -14.51
C VAL A 157 -23.88 3.35 -15.43
N GLU A 158 -23.81 3.16 -16.75
CA GLU A 158 -24.56 3.99 -17.70
C GLU A 158 -26.07 3.81 -17.55
N ASP A 159 -26.54 2.57 -17.36
CA ASP A 159 -27.96 2.30 -17.13
C ASP A 159 -28.47 2.98 -15.86
N LYS A 160 -27.67 2.95 -14.77
CA LYS A 160 -27.98 3.69 -13.55
C LYS A 160 -28.06 5.20 -13.81
N ARG A 161 -27.15 5.79 -14.59
CA ARG A 161 -27.22 7.22 -14.93
C ARG A 161 -28.46 7.55 -15.74
N ARG A 162 -28.83 6.70 -16.71
CA ARG A 162 -30.05 6.89 -17.51
C ARG A 162 -31.29 6.89 -16.63
N GLN A 163 -31.44 5.88 -15.75
CA GLN A 163 -32.56 5.82 -14.81
C GLN A 163 -32.56 7.02 -13.84
N GLN A 164 -31.39 7.52 -13.43
CA GLN A 164 -31.31 8.72 -12.60
C GLN A 164 -31.84 9.96 -13.32
N ILE A 165 -31.53 10.13 -14.61
CA ILE A 165 -32.04 11.25 -15.41
C ILE A 165 -33.55 11.13 -15.58
N GLU A 166 -34.05 9.93 -15.90
CA GLU A 166 -35.49 9.65 -16.01
C GLU A 166 -36.22 9.96 -14.70
N PHE A 167 -35.67 9.53 -13.56
CA PHE A 167 -36.22 9.83 -12.24
C PHE A 167 -36.16 11.32 -11.90
N ASP A 168 -35.04 12.00 -12.20
CA ASP A 168 -34.88 13.43 -11.95
C ASP A 168 -35.83 14.27 -12.84
N ASN A 169 -36.19 13.79 -14.03
CA ASN A 169 -37.19 14.43 -14.88
C ASN A 169 -38.63 14.17 -14.42
N TYR A 170 -38.89 13.01 -13.79
CA TYR A 170 -40.21 12.63 -13.30
C TYR A 170 -40.53 13.21 -11.91
N TYR A 171 -39.52 13.33 -11.04
CA TYR A 171 -39.63 13.75 -9.64
C TYR A 171 -39.23 15.22 -9.43
#